data_AF-A0A426YX83-F1
#
_entry.id   AF-A0A426YX83-F1
#
_cell.length_a   1.000
_cell.length_b   1.000
_cell.length_c   1.000
_cell.angle_alpha   90.00
_cell.angle_beta   90.00
_cell.angle_gamma   90.00
#
_symmetry.space_group_name_H-M   'P 1'
#
loop_
_entity.id
_entity.type
_entity.pdbx_description
1 polymer ?
#
loop_
_entity_poly.entity_id
_entity_poly.type
_entity_poly.pdbx_seq_one_letter_code
_entity_poly.pdbx_strand_id
1 'polypeptide(L)'
;MQTRAAAEDSDKEVFAKKPRHCDAEMPLADANDDSFLFPVEEIVQFPLPGYVAPTSINFSPDGRLISYLFSPDGTLHRKLFVFDVVSGRQELAFSPPDGGGLDETNLSVEEKLRRERSRERGLGVTRYQWKTRSPASSCFSPEKPTIMVPLPNGVYFQELYVSEPELKLPCSGSPIIDPHLSPDGSMLAYVRDDELHVLSLSLGKPKLPNQLTFGARANGKVRY
;
A
#
# COMPACT_ATOMS: atom_id res chain seq x y z
N MET A 1 17.34 -55.40 -56.03
CA MET A 1 16.45 -54.24 -55.80
C MET A 1 16.46 -53.95 -54.31
N GLN A 2 16.73 -52.69 -53.95
CA GLN A 2 16.99 -52.21 -52.60
C GLN A 2 15.79 -52.37 -51.67
N THR A 3 16.05 -52.71 -50.40
CA THR A 3 15.57 -51.98 -49.21
C THR A 3 16.35 -52.44 -47.98
N ARG A 4 16.84 -51.47 -47.21
CA ARG A 4 17.61 -51.61 -45.96
C ARG A 4 16.61 -51.35 -44.82
N ALA A 5 16.44 -52.29 -43.89
CA ALA A 5 15.61 -52.08 -42.70
C ALA A 5 16.44 -52.38 -41.44
N ALA A 6 16.45 -51.39 -40.55
CA ALA A 6 17.22 -51.33 -39.32
C ALA A 6 16.59 -52.20 -38.22
N ALA A 7 17.46 -52.69 -37.34
CA ALA A 7 17.13 -53.39 -36.11
C ALA A 7 16.71 -52.39 -35.02
N GLU A 8 15.58 -52.65 -34.37
CA GLU A 8 15.24 -52.11 -33.06
C GLU A 8 14.90 -53.31 -32.16
N ASP A 9 15.78 -53.58 -31.20
CA ASP A 9 15.56 -54.56 -30.14
C ASP A 9 15.14 -53.81 -28.87
N SER A 10 14.08 -54.28 -28.24
CA SER A 10 13.32 -53.56 -27.21
C SER A 10 13.42 -54.29 -25.87
N ASP A 11 14.46 -53.97 -25.10
CA ASP A 11 14.61 -54.48 -23.73
C ASP A 11 13.84 -53.61 -22.74
N LYS A 12 12.85 -54.23 -22.08
CA LYS A 12 12.05 -53.67 -20.99
C LYS A 12 12.80 -53.87 -19.66
N GLU A 13 13.35 -52.80 -19.10
CA GLU A 13 13.85 -52.82 -17.71
C GLU A 13 12.71 -52.59 -16.70
N VAL A 14 12.56 -53.56 -15.80
CA VAL A 14 11.63 -53.53 -14.66
C VAL A 14 12.30 -52.77 -13.50
N PHE A 15 11.77 -51.59 -13.16
CA PHE A 15 12.23 -50.81 -12.00
C PHE A 15 11.81 -51.45 -10.67
N ALA A 16 12.72 -52.21 -10.05
CA ALA A 16 12.58 -52.66 -8.67
C ALA A 16 12.86 -51.49 -7.70
N LYS A 17 11.87 -51.14 -6.84
CA LYS A 17 12.02 -50.11 -5.80
C LYS A 17 12.85 -50.66 -4.62
N LYS A 18 13.99 -50.02 -4.33
CA LYS A 18 14.78 -50.26 -3.10
C LYS A 18 14.01 -49.80 -1.85
N PRO A 19 14.02 -50.56 -0.74
CA PRO A 19 13.43 -50.13 0.53
C PRO A 19 14.26 -49.01 1.16
N ARG A 20 13.57 -48.00 1.71
CA ARG A 20 14.20 -46.90 2.45
C ARG A 20 14.56 -47.42 3.85
N HIS A 21 15.86 -47.52 4.14
CA HIS A 21 16.34 -47.64 5.51
C HIS A 21 16.47 -46.23 6.07
N CYS A 22 15.66 -45.89 7.07
CA CYS A 22 15.69 -44.59 7.74
C CYS A 22 15.79 -44.80 9.24
N ASP A 23 16.95 -45.28 9.68
CA ASP A 23 17.46 -45.09 11.03
C ASP A 23 18.61 -44.08 10.92
N ALA A 24 18.24 -42.81 10.75
CA ALA A 24 19.17 -41.71 10.98
C ALA A 24 18.71 -41.05 12.28
N GLU A 25 19.41 -41.35 13.37
CA GLU A 25 19.32 -40.56 14.60
C GLU A 25 19.50 -39.09 14.23
N MET A 26 18.52 -38.26 14.58
CA MET A 26 18.68 -36.82 14.47
C MET A 26 19.82 -36.42 15.40
N PRO A 27 20.87 -35.71 14.92
CA PRO A 27 21.91 -35.22 15.80
C PRO A 27 21.24 -34.31 16.83
N LEU A 28 21.43 -34.64 18.11
CA LEU A 28 21.06 -33.75 19.21
C LEU A 28 21.82 -32.44 18.98
N ALA A 29 21.08 -31.34 18.88
CA ALA A 29 21.66 -30.01 18.78
C ALA A 29 22.64 -29.83 19.95
N ASP A 30 23.89 -29.52 19.64
CA ASP A 30 24.90 -29.15 20.62
C ASP A 30 24.34 -28.00 21.47
N ALA A 31 24.18 -28.23 22.77
CA ALA A 31 23.56 -27.29 23.71
C ALA A 31 24.43 -26.04 24.00
N ASN A 32 25.50 -25.83 23.22
CA ASN A 32 26.50 -24.77 23.39
C ASN A 32 26.76 -23.98 22.10
N ASP A 33 25.80 -23.98 21.15
CA ASP A 33 25.90 -23.07 20.02
C ASP A 33 25.42 -21.67 20.45
N ASP A 34 26.36 -20.86 20.96
CA ASP A 34 26.26 -19.39 21.11
C ASP A 34 26.14 -18.68 19.74
N SER A 35 25.53 -19.35 18.76
CA SER A 35 24.85 -18.72 17.64
C SER A 35 23.81 -17.77 18.23
N PHE A 36 24.08 -16.46 18.12
CA PHE A 36 23.14 -15.40 18.47
C PHE A 36 21.89 -15.51 17.59
N LEU A 37 21.03 -16.46 17.93
CA LEU A 37 19.74 -16.71 17.32
C LEU A 37 18.78 -15.75 18.03
N PHE A 38 18.31 -14.76 17.28
CA PHE A 38 17.33 -13.76 17.73
C PHE A 38 16.32 -14.38 18.72
N PRO A 39 16.09 -13.78 19.90
CA PRO A 39 15.10 -14.28 20.84
C PRO A 39 13.73 -14.40 20.16
N VAL A 40 12.90 -15.35 20.60
CA VAL A 40 11.58 -15.60 19.99
C VAL A 40 10.76 -14.31 19.97
N GLU A 41 10.89 -13.50 21.01
CA GLU A 41 10.29 -12.18 21.16
C GLU A 41 10.68 -11.21 20.04
N GLU A 42 11.90 -11.30 19.48
CA GLU A 42 12.34 -10.50 18.33
C GLU A 42 11.77 -11.03 17.01
N ILE A 43 11.67 -12.36 16.88
CA ILE A 43 11.21 -13.03 15.66
C ILE A 43 9.70 -12.83 15.46
N VAL A 44 8.92 -12.73 16.55
CA VAL A 44 7.46 -12.55 16.48
C VAL A 44 7.02 -11.09 16.29
N GLN A 45 7.95 -10.13 16.34
CA GLN A 45 7.65 -8.72 16.11
C GLN A 45 7.46 -8.40 14.63
N PHE A 46 6.65 -7.38 14.35
CA PHE A 46 6.42 -6.86 13.01
C PHE A 46 6.59 -5.32 13.00
N PRO A 47 7.41 -4.76 12.09
CA PRO A 47 8.33 -5.44 11.16
C PRO A 47 9.43 -6.24 11.85
N LEU A 48 10.01 -7.20 11.13
CA LEU A 48 11.14 -8.00 11.64
C LEU A 48 12.38 -7.12 11.87
N PRO A 49 13.28 -7.50 12.79
CA PRO A 49 14.57 -6.85 12.96
C PRO A 49 15.32 -6.71 11.63
N GLY A 50 15.79 -5.50 11.31
CA GLY A 50 16.49 -5.21 10.05
C GLY A 50 15.59 -5.07 8.80
N TYR A 51 14.28 -5.30 8.92
CA TYR A 51 13.31 -5.14 7.81
C TYR A 51 12.56 -3.79 7.85
N VAL A 52 13.03 -2.84 8.64
CA VAL A 52 12.53 -1.45 8.65
C VAL A 52 13.11 -0.72 7.44
N ALA A 53 12.34 -0.67 6.36
CA ALA A 53 12.75 -0.03 5.11
C ALA A 53 11.66 0.91 4.57
N PRO A 54 12.04 1.93 3.77
CA PRO A 54 11.09 2.72 3.00
C PRO A 54 10.21 1.85 2.11
N THR A 55 8.92 2.16 2.05
CA THR A 55 7.93 1.47 1.21
C THR A 55 7.16 2.47 0.34
N SER A 56 6.46 1.97 -0.68
CA SER A 56 5.62 2.78 -1.57
C SER A 56 6.36 3.96 -2.20
N ILE A 57 7.60 3.75 -2.64
CA ILE A 57 8.47 4.79 -3.18
C ILE A 57 7.89 5.34 -4.50
N ASN A 58 7.79 6.67 -4.62
CA ASN A 58 7.27 7.31 -5.83
C ASN A 58 7.99 8.63 -6.12
N PHE A 59 8.18 8.96 -7.40
CA PHE A 59 8.76 10.22 -7.84
C PHE A 59 7.69 11.30 -7.90
N SER A 60 8.05 12.55 -7.57
CA SER A 60 7.19 13.69 -7.84
C SER A 60 6.96 13.86 -9.35
N PRO A 61 5.86 14.50 -9.77
CA PRO A 61 5.57 14.71 -11.19
C PRO A 61 6.66 15.48 -11.96
N ASP A 62 7.46 16.30 -11.27
CA ASP A 62 8.60 17.04 -11.82
C ASP A 62 9.95 16.29 -11.68
N GLY A 63 9.96 15.11 -11.03
CA GLY A 63 11.13 14.25 -10.86
C GLY A 63 12.18 14.73 -9.85
N ARG A 64 11.94 15.84 -9.15
CA ARG A 64 12.91 16.43 -8.21
C ARG A 64 12.91 15.79 -6.83
N LEU A 65 11.79 15.20 -6.45
CA LEU A 65 11.55 14.67 -5.12
C LEU A 65 11.21 13.18 -5.20
N ILE A 66 11.68 12.42 -4.22
CA ILE A 66 11.30 11.03 -4.00
C ILE A 66 10.49 10.97 -2.71
N SER A 67 9.23 10.55 -2.79
CA SER A 67 8.42 10.29 -1.60
C SER A 67 8.40 8.82 -1.26
N TYR A 68 8.18 8.51 0.02
CA TYR A 68 8.04 7.14 0.50
C TYR A 68 7.41 7.10 1.90
N LEU A 69 6.91 5.92 2.27
CA LEU A 69 6.37 5.64 3.60
C LEU A 69 7.44 4.99 4.47
N PHE A 70 7.63 5.54 5.67
CA PHE A 70 8.64 5.04 6.60
C PHE A 70 8.18 5.21 8.06
N SER A 71 8.64 4.31 8.92
CA SER A 71 8.47 4.38 10.37
C SER A 71 9.86 4.43 11.01
N PRO A 72 10.34 5.61 11.45
CA PRO A 72 11.64 5.74 12.10
C PRO A 72 11.77 4.91 13.38
N ASP A 73 10.65 4.72 14.08
CA ASP A 73 10.59 4.03 15.37
C ASP A 73 10.51 2.50 15.20
N GLY A 74 10.56 1.98 13.96
CA GLY A 74 10.47 0.54 13.68
C GLY A 74 9.10 -0.06 13.97
N THR A 75 8.04 0.77 14.06
CA THR A 75 6.68 0.32 14.33
C THR A 75 5.87 0.15 13.04
N LEU A 76 4.62 -0.30 13.17
CA LEU A 76 3.67 -0.29 12.05
C LEU A 76 3.20 1.12 11.66
N HIS A 77 3.44 2.14 12.50
CA HIS A 77 3.01 3.52 12.28
C HIS A 77 3.91 4.20 11.27
N ARG A 78 3.43 4.29 10.03
CA ARG A 78 4.16 4.92 8.93
C ARG A 78 3.74 6.38 8.78
N LYS A 79 4.74 7.20 8.48
CA LYS A 79 4.59 8.60 8.07
C LYS A 79 5.09 8.74 6.64
N LEU A 80 4.70 9.83 5.99
CA LEU A 80 5.15 10.15 4.65
C LEU A 80 6.36 11.06 4.71
N PHE A 81 7.46 10.62 4.10
CA PHE A 81 8.67 11.40 3.96
C PHE A 81 8.89 11.76 2.48
N VAL A 82 9.64 12.83 2.28
CA VAL A 82 10.12 13.27 0.98
C VAL A 82 11.63 13.46 1.06
N PHE A 83 12.32 13.02 0.03
CA PHE A 83 13.75 13.20 -0.16
C PHE A 83 13.98 14.07 -1.39
N ASP A 84 14.69 15.18 -1.21
CA ASP A 84 15.13 16.04 -2.30
C ASP A 84 16.43 15.49 -2.88
N VAL A 85 16.38 15.14 -4.16
CA VAL A 85 17.50 14.52 -4.89
C VAL A 85 18.68 15.48 -5.04
N VAL A 86 18.41 16.79 -5.12
CA VAL A 86 19.45 17.81 -5.34
C VAL A 86 20.14 18.17 -4.03
N SER A 87 19.37 18.45 -2.98
CA SER A 87 19.95 18.82 -1.68
C SER A 87 20.40 17.63 -0.85
N GLY A 88 19.96 16.41 -1.18
CA GLY A 88 20.25 15.19 -0.44
C GLY A 88 19.59 15.14 0.94
N ARG A 89 18.54 15.95 1.16
CA ARG A 89 17.86 16.06 2.46
C ARG A 89 16.54 15.32 2.45
N GLN A 90 16.27 14.64 3.57
CA GLN A 90 14.98 14.04 3.87
C GLN A 90 14.18 14.97 4.79
N GLU A 91 12.90 15.13 4.49
CA GLU A 91 11.96 15.91 5.28
C GLU A 91 10.68 15.11 5.54
N LEU A 92 10.06 15.33 6.70
CA LEU A 92 8.74 14.79 7.00
C LEU A 92 7.71 15.60 6.19
N ALA A 93 7.02 14.95 5.26
CA ALA A 93 6.03 15.60 4.42
C ALA A 93 4.63 15.55 5.05
N PHE A 94 4.23 14.42 5.61
CA PHE A 94 2.93 14.28 6.25
C PHE A 94 2.99 13.30 7.43
N SER A 95 2.42 13.73 8.55
CA SER A 95 2.11 12.87 9.69
C SER A 95 0.59 12.91 9.89
N PRO A 96 -0.07 11.76 10.16
CA PRO A 96 -1.50 11.76 10.42
C PRO A 96 -1.86 12.72 11.57
N PRO A 97 -2.77 13.69 11.35
CA PRO A 97 -3.22 14.57 12.42
C PRO A 97 -4.04 13.78 13.45
N ASP A 98 -3.96 14.18 14.72
CA ASP A 98 -4.72 13.63 15.85
C ASP A 98 -4.60 12.11 16.06
N GLY A 99 -3.54 11.48 15.53
CA GLY A 99 -3.37 10.03 15.57
C GLY A 99 -4.32 9.26 14.65
N GLY A 100 -4.92 9.93 13.66
CA GLY A 100 -5.77 9.29 12.66
C GLY A 100 -5.09 8.11 11.97
N GLY A 101 -5.76 6.95 11.95
CA GLY A 101 -5.24 5.73 11.34
C GLY A 101 -4.16 5.00 12.15
N LEU A 102 -3.84 5.44 13.37
CA LEU A 102 -2.94 4.72 14.28
C LEU A 102 -3.63 3.56 15.02
N ASP A 103 -4.96 3.53 15.06
CA ASP A 103 -5.73 2.47 15.72
C ASP A 103 -6.65 1.75 14.73
N GLU A 104 -6.63 0.42 14.77
CA GLU A 104 -7.48 -0.46 13.96
C GLU A 104 -8.95 -0.47 14.42
N THR A 105 -9.22 -0.06 15.67
CA THR A 105 -10.59 0.00 16.21
C THR A 105 -11.47 0.97 15.43
N ASN A 106 -10.88 2.05 14.90
CA ASN A 106 -11.58 3.10 14.15
C ASN A 106 -11.83 2.74 12.67
N LEU A 107 -11.44 1.55 12.22
CA LEU A 107 -11.67 1.11 10.84
C LEU A 107 -13.07 0.52 10.66
N SER A 108 -13.74 0.91 9.57
CA SER A 108 -15.01 0.30 9.16
C SER A 108 -14.80 -1.17 8.76
N VAL A 109 -15.87 -1.98 8.83
CA VAL A 109 -15.83 -3.39 8.41
C VAL A 109 -15.35 -3.54 6.96
N GLU A 110 -15.80 -2.66 6.09
CA GLU A 110 -15.42 -2.63 4.67
C GLU A 110 -13.91 -2.34 4.50
N GLU A 111 -13.37 -1.36 5.24
CA GLU A 111 -11.94 -1.02 5.19
C GLU A 111 -11.08 -2.13 5.81
N LYS A 112 -11.54 -2.79 6.90
CA LYS A 112 -10.86 -3.95 7.47
C LYS A 112 -10.74 -5.09 6.46
N LEU A 113 -11.85 -5.40 5.77
CA LEU A 113 -11.86 -6.46 4.76
C LEU A 113 -11.00 -6.11 3.54
N ARG A 114 -10.96 -4.83 3.14
CA ARG A 114 -10.05 -4.36 2.09
C ARG A 114 -8.59 -4.58 2.49
N ARG A 115 -8.20 -4.15 3.70
CA ARG A 115 -6.84 -4.30 4.23
C ARG A 115 -6.41 -5.75 4.38
N GLU A 116 -7.31 -6.62 4.83
CA GLU A 116 -7.04 -8.06 4.91
C GLU A 116 -6.73 -8.64 3.53
N ARG A 117 -7.54 -8.29 2.51
CA ARG A 117 -7.35 -8.72 1.12
C ARG A 117 -6.08 -8.15 0.49
N SER A 118 -5.71 -6.91 0.78
CA SER A 118 -4.47 -6.29 0.31
C SER A 118 -3.25 -6.65 1.17
N ARG A 119 -3.43 -7.42 2.25
CA ARG A 119 -2.40 -7.75 3.25
C ARG A 119 -1.72 -6.51 3.83
N GLU A 120 -2.49 -5.44 3.99
CA GLU A 120 -2.04 -4.13 4.42
C GLU A 120 -2.09 -4.01 5.95
N ARG A 121 -0.96 -4.34 6.60
CA ARG A 121 -0.80 -4.31 8.07
C ARG A 121 -0.28 -2.97 8.62
N GLY A 122 0.08 -2.04 7.73
CA GLY A 122 0.60 -0.74 8.14
C GLY A 122 -0.46 0.12 8.82
N LEU A 123 -0.05 0.89 9.81
CA LEU A 123 -0.85 1.90 10.50
C LEU A 123 -0.35 3.31 10.12
N GLY A 124 -1.15 4.32 10.41
CA GLY A 124 -0.91 5.69 9.97
C GLY A 124 -1.14 5.85 8.46
N VAL A 125 -0.13 6.35 7.75
CA VAL A 125 -0.20 6.51 6.30
C VAL A 125 0.12 5.18 5.62
N THR A 126 -0.86 4.60 4.93
CA THR A 126 -0.67 3.32 4.22
C THR A 126 -0.59 3.48 2.71
N ARG A 127 -1.23 4.51 2.16
CA ARG A 127 -1.22 4.87 0.75
C ARG A 127 -1.16 6.38 0.59
N TYR A 128 -0.64 6.83 -0.55
CA TYR A 128 -0.66 8.23 -0.94
C TYR A 128 -0.54 8.31 -2.47
N GLN A 129 -0.92 9.46 -3.04
CA GLN A 129 -0.76 9.72 -4.47
C GLN A 129 -0.32 11.17 -4.70
N TRP A 130 0.61 11.37 -5.61
CA TRP A 130 0.95 12.70 -6.09
C TRP A 130 -0.21 13.29 -6.89
N LYS A 131 -0.50 14.57 -6.66
CA LYS A 131 -1.42 15.32 -7.51
C LYS A 131 -0.67 15.80 -8.74
N THR A 132 -0.87 15.11 -9.86
CA THR A 132 -0.38 15.55 -11.17
C THR A 132 -1.17 16.77 -11.64
N ARG A 133 -0.51 17.71 -12.31
CA ARG A 133 -1.19 18.88 -12.90
C ARG A 133 -1.37 18.68 -14.40
N SER A 134 -2.56 19.00 -14.90
CA SER A 134 -2.77 19.16 -16.34
C SER A 134 -1.91 20.31 -16.89
N PRO A 135 -1.14 20.12 -17.98
CA PRO A 135 -0.40 21.22 -18.61
C PRO A 135 -1.30 22.38 -19.06
N ALA A 136 -2.61 22.13 -19.22
CA ALA A 136 -3.60 23.12 -19.62
C ALA A 136 -4.00 24.12 -18.51
N SER A 137 -3.69 23.85 -17.24
CA SER A 137 -4.08 24.72 -16.12
C SER A 137 -3.05 25.82 -15.81
N SER A 138 -2.14 26.14 -16.74
CA SER A 138 -0.96 27.01 -16.60
C SER A 138 -1.23 28.50 -16.29
N CYS A 139 -2.28 28.84 -15.54
CA CYS A 139 -2.46 30.17 -15.00
C CYS A 139 -1.52 30.41 -13.80
N PHE A 140 -0.37 30.99 -14.13
CA PHE A 140 0.29 32.10 -13.41
C PHE A 140 0.85 31.93 -11.99
N SER A 141 0.88 30.74 -11.37
CA SER A 141 1.67 30.54 -10.15
C SER A 141 2.37 29.18 -10.13
N PRO A 142 3.64 29.10 -9.66
CA PRO A 142 4.28 27.82 -9.35
C PRO A 142 3.52 27.19 -8.18
N GLU A 143 2.56 26.32 -8.49
CA GLU A 143 1.85 25.56 -7.46
C GLU A 143 2.83 24.60 -6.78
N LYS A 144 2.76 24.55 -5.46
CA LYS A 144 3.60 23.69 -4.64
C LYS A 144 3.25 22.22 -4.91
N PRO A 145 4.24 21.30 -4.91
CA PRO A 145 3.95 19.88 -5.06
C PRO A 145 2.95 19.43 -3.98
N THR A 146 1.91 18.71 -4.39
CA THR A 146 0.82 18.31 -3.49
C THR A 146 0.67 16.79 -3.48
N ILE A 147 0.47 16.22 -2.29
CA ILE A 147 0.24 14.79 -2.09
C ILE A 147 -1.13 14.57 -1.45
N MET A 148 -1.92 13.66 -2.01
CA MET A 148 -3.16 13.19 -1.40
C MET A 148 -2.86 12.00 -0.47
N VAL A 149 -3.37 12.07 0.76
CA VAL A 149 -3.23 11.03 1.78
C VAL A 149 -4.61 10.58 2.28
N PRO A 150 -5.04 9.36 1.95
CA PRO A 150 -6.24 8.75 2.51
C PRO A 150 -6.03 8.23 3.94
N LEU A 151 -6.89 8.65 4.86
CA LEU A 151 -6.97 8.14 6.23
C LEU A 151 -8.41 7.69 6.54
N PRO A 152 -8.63 6.91 7.62
CA PRO A 152 -9.97 6.42 7.97
C PRO A 152 -11.01 7.52 8.21
N ASN A 153 -10.56 8.69 8.70
CA ASN A 153 -11.41 9.86 8.98
C ASN A 153 -11.62 10.78 7.76
N GLY A 154 -10.95 10.54 6.63
CA GLY A 154 -11.11 11.32 5.42
C GLY A 154 -9.89 11.36 4.50
N VAL A 155 -9.98 12.17 3.45
CA VAL A 155 -8.90 12.35 2.48
C VAL A 155 -8.26 13.72 2.67
N TYR A 156 -6.97 13.70 2.99
CA TYR A 156 -6.13 14.87 3.20
C TYR A 156 -5.33 15.21 1.95
N PHE A 157 -5.02 16.49 1.80
CA PHE A 157 -4.09 17.01 0.82
C PHE A 157 -3.00 17.78 1.54
N GLN A 158 -1.75 17.41 1.29
CA GLN A 158 -0.58 18.05 1.84
C GLN A 158 0.16 18.78 0.72
N GLU A 159 0.15 20.10 0.78
CA GLU A 159 1.08 20.91 -0.01
C GLU A 159 2.46 20.88 0.67
N LEU A 160 3.50 20.53 -0.09
CA LEU A 160 4.86 20.53 0.47
C LEU A 160 5.28 21.96 0.82
N TYR A 161 6.08 22.10 1.88
CA TYR A 161 6.51 23.38 2.46
C TYR A 161 5.36 24.23 3.05
N VAL A 162 4.16 23.66 3.20
CA VAL A 162 3.06 24.22 4.00
C VAL A 162 2.92 23.34 5.24
N SER A 163 2.75 23.95 6.42
CA SER A 163 2.82 23.23 7.69
C SER A 163 1.62 22.35 7.98
N GLU A 164 0.44 22.69 7.47
CA GLU A 164 -0.81 22.01 7.85
C GLU A 164 -1.46 21.30 6.66
N PRO A 165 -1.84 20.02 6.80
CA PRO A 165 -2.60 19.31 5.79
C PRO A 165 -4.04 19.79 5.73
N GLU A 166 -4.59 19.87 4.52
CA GLU A 166 -5.99 20.24 4.29
C GLU A 166 -6.88 18.99 4.19
N LEU A 167 -7.91 18.91 5.04
CA LEU A 167 -8.93 17.86 4.93
C LEU A 167 -9.94 18.22 3.83
N LYS A 168 -9.73 17.70 2.61
CA LYS A 168 -10.61 17.98 1.46
C LYS A 168 -11.92 17.19 1.47
N LEU A 169 -11.90 15.97 2.00
CA LEU A 169 -13.07 15.10 2.00
C LEU A 169 -13.22 14.41 3.37
N PRO A 170 -14.04 14.96 4.29
CA PRO A 170 -14.28 14.34 5.59
C PRO A 170 -15.15 13.08 5.47
N CYS A 171 -14.90 12.11 6.35
CA CYS A 171 -15.76 10.94 6.54
C CYS A 171 -16.98 11.33 7.41
N SER A 172 -18.07 11.75 6.77
CA SER A 172 -19.32 12.14 7.44
C SER A 172 -20.32 10.98 7.46
N GLY A 173 -20.18 10.06 8.43
CA GLY A 173 -21.15 8.99 8.69
C GLY A 173 -20.99 7.71 7.87
N SER A 174 -20.41 7.77 6.68
CA SER A 174 -20.05 6.60 5.87
C SER A 174 -18.58 6.64 5.43
N PRO A 175 -17.89 5.47 5.44
CA PRO A 175 -16.47 5.40 5.15
C PRO A 175 -16.20 5.78 3.69
N ILE A 176 -15.05 6.43 3.47
CA ILE A 176 -14.52 6.71 2.12
C ILE A 176 -13.55 5.58 1.79
N ILE A 177 -13.91 4.76 0.81
CA ILE A 177 -13.13 3.60 0.40
C ILE A 177 -12.45 3.90 -0.93
N ASP A 178 -11.19 3.44 -1.03
CA ASP A 178 -10.38 3.45 -2.25
C ASP A 178 -10.38 4.78 -3.04
N PRO A 179 -10.01 5.91 -2.41
CA PRO A 179 -9.92 7.19 -3.10
C PRO A 179 -8.70 7.23 -4.06
N HIS A 180 -8.95 7.68 -5.29
CA HIS A 180 -7.97 7.82 -6.36
C HIS A 180 -8.09 9.17 -7.05
N LEU A 181 -6.94 9.79 -7.33
CA LEU A 181 -6.89 11.00 -8.15
C LEU A 181 -7.07 10.66 -9.63
N SER A 182 -7.71 11.55 -10.37
CA SER A 182 -7.68 11.50 -11.82
C SER A 182 -6.26 11.74 -12.34
N PRO A 183 -5.89 11.22 -13.54
CA PRO A 183 -4.55 11.39 -14.10
C PRO A 183 -4.09 12.84 -14.24
N ASP A 184 -5.03 13.78 -14.39
CA ASP A 184 -4.81 15.22 -14.50
C ASP A 184 -4.91 15.96 -13.15
N GLY A 185 -5.18 15.24 -12.06
CA GLY A 185 -5.32 15.72 -10.69
C GLY A 185 -6.50 16.66 -10.43
N SER A 186 -7.44 16.78 -11.38
CA SER A 186 -8.58 17.70 -11.29
C SER A 186 -9.79 17.09 -10.57
N MET A 187 -9.82 15.77 -10.37
CA MET A 187 -10.91 15.04 -9.73
C MET A 187 -10.38 14.00 -8.75
N LEU A 188 -11.23 13.67 -7.77
CA LEU A 188 -11.03 12.61 -6.79
C LEU A 188 -12.20 11.63 -6.91
N ALA A 189 -11.95 10.42 -7.39
CA ALA A 189 -12.91 9.34 -7.39
C ALA A 189 -12.79 8.52 -6.09
N TYR A 190 -13.90 8.04 -5.56
CA TYR A 190 -13.92 7.20 -4.36
C TYR A 190 -15.24 6.44 -4.26
N VAL A 191 -15.25 5.38 -3.44
CA VAL A 191 -16.46 4.63 -3.13
C VAL A 191 -16.99 5.06 -1.76
N ARG A 192 -18.30 5.31 -1.69
CA ARG A 192 -19.01 5.60 -0.45
C ARG A 192 -20.39 4.98 -0.54
N ASP A 193 -20.83 4.35 0.55
CA ASP A 193 -22.16 3.74 0.62
C ASP A 193 -22.45 2.73 -0.50
N ASP A 194 -21.42 1.98 -0.91
CA ASP A 194 -21.44 1.00 -2.01
C ASP A 194 -21.57 1.62 -3.42
N GLU A 195 -21.45 2.94 -3.55
CA GLU A 195 -21.62 3.67 -4.82
C GLU A 195 -20.35 4.46 -5.18
N LEU A 196 -20.15 4.70 -6.48
CA LEU A 196 -19.04 5.49 -6.99
C LEU A 196 -19.38 6.98 -6.92
N HIS A 197 -18.51 7.76 -6.30
CA HIS A 197 -18.58 9.21 -6.21
C HIS A 197 -17.35 9.88 -6.82
N VAL A 198 -17.54 11.10 -7.31
CA VAL A 198 -16.46 11.96 -7.81
C VAL A 198 -16.57 13.36 -7.19
N LEU A 199 -15.46 13.84 -6.66
CA LEU A 199 -15.28 15.21 -6.18
C LEU A 199 -14.39 15.97 -7.16
N SER A 200 -14.84 17.14 -7.60
CA SER A 200 -14.02 18.04 -8.42
C SER A 200 -13.09 18.86 -7.53
N LEU A 201 -11.79 18.84 -7.82
CA LEU A 201 -10.72 19.52 -7.08
C LEU A 201 -10.28 20.84 -7.74
N SER A 202 -11.02 21.31 -8.74
CA SER A 202 -10.73 22.54 -9.47
C SER A 202 -10.83 23.76 -8.53
N LEU A 203 -9.90 24.71 -8.67
CA LEU A 203 -9.94 25.99 -7.93
C LEU A 203 -11.27 26.72 -8.26
N GLY A 204 -12.17 26.82 -7.28
CA GLY A 204 -13.51 27.36 -7.46
C GLY A 204 -14.42 27.04 -6.28
N LYS A 205 -15.71 27.37 -6.38
CA LYS A 205 -16.70 27.08 -5.33
C LYS A 205 -16.62 25.59 -4.92
N PRO A 206 -16.70 25.25 -3.62
CA PRO A 206 -16.72 23.86 -3.19
C PRO A 206 -17.88 23.15 -3.90
N LYS A 207 -17.53 22.23 -4.79
CA LYS A 207 -18.53 21.39 -5.46
C LYS A 207 -18.85 20.25 -4.52
N LEU A 208 -20.15 20.03 -4.29
CA LEU A 208 -20.61 18.83 -3.61
C LEU A 208 -20.14 17.60 -4.39
N PRO A 209 -19.82 16.50 -3.71
CA PRO A 209 -19.51 15.25 -4.40
C PRO A 209 -20.67 14.82 -5.30
N ASN A 210 -20.34 14.39 -6.52
CA ASN A 210 -21.32 13.87 -7.47
C ASN A 210 -21.32 12.34 -7.42
N GLN A 211 -22.49 11.73 -7.20
CA GLN A 211 -22.66 10.28 -7.26
C GLN A 211 -22.85 9.86 -8.73
N LEU A 212 -22.06 8.89 -9.19
CA LEU A 212 -22.08 8.41 -10.58
C LEU A 212 -22.87 7.11 -10.77
N THR A 213 -22.93 6.25 -9.76
CA THR A 213 -23.66 4.97 -9.81
C THR A 213 -24.81 4.94 -8.83
N PHE A 214 -25.83 4.13 -9.12
CA PHE A 214 -27.01 4.00 -8.28
C PHE A 214 -27.51 2.54 -8.30
N GLY A 215 -27.98 2.05 -7.15
CA GLY A 215 -28.69 0.79 -7.02
C GLY A 215 -27.92 -0.35 -6.34
N ALA A 216 -26.67 -0.13 -5.90
CA ALA A 216 -25.85 -1.16 -5.27
C ALA A 216 -26.50 -1.76 -4.00
N ARG A 217 -27.21 -0.93 -3.23
CA ARG A 217 -27.88 -1.35 -1.99
C ARG A 217 -29.22 -2.06 -2.18
N ALA A 218 -29.86 -1.93 -3.35
CA ALA A 218 -31.19 -2.48 -3.56
C ALA A 218 -31.18 -4.02 -3.72
N ASN A 219 -30.06 -4.63 -4.11
CA ASN A 219 -30.04 -6.03 -4.56
C ASN A 219 -28.92 -6.96 -4.03
N GLY A 220 -28.06 -6.56 -3.09
CA GLY A 220 -26.81 -7.34 -2.90
C GLY A 220 -26.15 -7.48 -1.53
N LYS A 221 -26.63 -6.85 -0.44
CA LYS A 221 -25.90 -6.92 0.84
C LYS A 221 -26.43 -8.06 1.71
N VAL A 222 -25.80 -9.23 1.61
CA VAL A 222 -25.92 -10.28 2.63
C VAL A 222 -25.18 -9.76 3.87
N ARG A 223 -25.93 -9.37 4.90
CA ARG A 223 -25.34 -9.06 6.20
C ARG A 223 -24.90 -10.38 6.83
N TYR A 224 -23.60 -10.55 7.03
CA TYR A 224 -23.04 -11.63 7.84
C TYR A 224 -22.95 -11.18 9.30
#